data_AF-A0A8S8YTX4-F1
#
_entry.id   AF-A0A8S8YTX4-F1
#
_cell.length_a   1.000
_cell.length_b   1.000
_cell.length_c   1.000
_cell.angle_alpha   90.00
_cell.angle_beta   90.00
_cell.angle_gamma   90.00
#
_symmetry.space_group_name_H-M   'P 1'
#
loop_
_entity.id
_entity.type
_entity.pdbx_description
1 polymer ?
#
loop_
_entity_poly.entity_id
_entity_poly.type
_entity_poly.pdbx_seq_one_letter_code
_entity_poly.pdbx_strand_id
1 'polypeptide(L)'
;MARKPAKMYRQIKGQSFTRREYTGGVPNNRILRYHMGNRKRAETGGFPITLDLTADNACQIRDSALESARQVANSTIREDAGAMGYALRMHTYPHQILRENKQATGAGADRVSQGMRLSFGKNVGTAARVQRGRRLSPSKPNLRITLLQRRLEEGGL
;
A
#
# COMPACT_ATOMS: atom_id res chain seq x y z
N MET A 1 6.76 17.17 -12.79
CA MET A 1 7.86 16.79 -11.85
C MET A 1 7.77 15.29 -11.59
N ALA A 2 8.83 14.54 -11.92
CA ALA A 2 8.87 13.10 -11.70
C ALA A 2 8.77 12.79 -10.19
N ARG A 3 8.11 11.67 -9.85
CA ARG A 3 8.03 11.21 -8.46
C ARG A 3 9.39 10.68 -8.04
N LYS A 4 9.85 11.06 -6.84
CA LYS A 4 11.06 10.49 -6.25
C LYS A 4 10.96 8.97 -6.11
N PRO A 5 12.08 8.25 -6.23
CA PRO A 5 12.08 6.80 -6.12
C PRO A 5 11.65 6.34 -4.72
N ALA A 6 10.98 5.18 -4.65
CA ALA A 6 10.44 4.63 -3.39
C ALA A 6 11.52 4.43 -2.31
N LYS A 7 12.77 4.15 -2.74
CA LYS A 7 13.91 3.90 -1.85
C LYS A 7 14.11 5.02 -0.82
N MET A 8 13.79 6.25 -1.17
CA MET A 8 13.96 7.41 -0.28
C MET A 8 13.01 7.41 0.91
N TYR A 9 11.83 6.81 0.75
CA TYR A 9 10.80 6.76 1.78
C TYR A 9 10.71 5.39 2.47
N ARG A 10 11.54 4.40 2.05
CA ARG A 10 11.43 3.01 2.51
C ARG A 10 11.58 2.88 4.02
N GLN A 11 12.54 3.59 4.61
CA GLN A 11 12.84 3.52 6.03
C GLN A 11 11.82 4.35 6.83
N ILE A 12 11.26 3.75 7.89
CA ILE A 12 10.41 4.47 8.83
C ILE A 12 11.31 5.41 9.64
N LYS A 13 11.09 6.72 9.50
CA LYS A 13 11.81 7.76 10.24
C LYS A 13 10.82 8.65 10.99
N GLY A 14 11.19 9.04 12.21
CA GLY A 14 10.44 9.96 13.05
C GLY A 14 9.02 9.49 13.42
N GLN A 15 8.28 10.40 14.05
CA GLN A 15 6.90 10.17 14.46
C GLN A 15 5.96 10.04 13.25
N SER A 16 4.81 9.41 13.48
CA SER A 16 3.78 9.26 12.44
C SER A 16 3.09 10.59 12.15
N PHE A 17 2.93 10.91 10.88
CA PHE A 17 2.28 12.14 10.42
C PHE A 17 1.02 11.77 9.65
N THR A 18 -0.12 11.73 10.36
CA THR A 18 -1.39 11.14 9.87
C THR A 18 -2.58 12.09 9.96
N ARG A 19 -2.51 13.11 10.82
CA ARG A 19 -3.61 14.03 11.09
C ARG A 19 -3.82 15.01 9.93
N ARG A 20 -4.92 14.80 9.19
CA ARG A 20 -5.29 15.64 8.05
C ARG A 20 -5.85 17.01 8.46
N GLU A 21 -6.40 17.14 9.66
CA GLU A 21 -6.91 18.41 10.20
C GLU A 21 -5.83 19.51 10.30
N TYR A 22 -4.59 19.12 10.65
CA TYR A 22 -3.45 20.04 10.73
C TYR A 22 -2.65 20.12 9.42
N THR A 23 -3.08 19.38 8.38
CA THR A 23 -2.30 19.19 7.16
C THR A 23 -3.15 19.44 5.93
N GLY A 24 -3.09 20.66 5.39
CA GLY A 24 -3.76 21.02 4.13
C GLY A 24 -3.08 20.40 2.89
N GLY A 25 -3.86 20.14 1.84
CA GLY A 25 -3.33 19.70 0.54
C GLY A 25 -2.73 18.29 0.52
N VAL A 26 -3.26 17.37 1.34
CA VAL A 26 -2.89 15.95 1.26
C VAL A 26 -3.50 15.33 0.01
N PRO A 27 -2.70 14.71 -0.88
CA PRO A 27 -3.23 14.06 -2.07
C PRO A 27 -4.12 12.87 -1.69
N ASN A 28 -5.12 12.59 -2.52
CA ASN A 28 -5.99 11.44 -2.32
C ASN A 28 -5.21 10.13 -2.49
N ASN A 29 -5.62 9.10 -1.76
CA ASN A 29 -5.00 7.78 -1.83
C ASN A 29 -5.28 7.13 -3.19
N ARG A 30 -4.27 6.54 -3.82
CA ARG A 30 -4.45 5.84 -5.11
C ARG A 30 -5.23 4.52 -4.98
N ILE A 31 -5.12 3.84 -3.84
CA ILE A 31 -5.91 2.64 -3.54
C ILE A 31 -7.29 3.04 -3.03
N LEU A 32 -8.32 2.70 -3.80
CA LEU A 32 -9.72 3.00 -3.48
C LEU A 32 -10.51 1.75 -3.06
N ARG A 33 -10.20 0.59 -3.65
CA ARG A 33 -10.90 -0.67 -3.40
C ARG A 33 -10.01 -1.60 -2.58
N TYR A 34 -10.49 -2.00 -1.40
CA TYR A 34 -9.77 -2.90 -0.51
C TYR A 34 -10.28 -4.34 -0.55
N HIS A 35 -11.44 -4.57 -1.17
CA HIS A 35 -12.08 -5.87 -1.29
C HIS A 35 -12.34 -6.18 -2.76
N MET A 36 -12.02 -7.40 -3.18
CA MET A 36 -12.26 -7.91 -4.53
C MET A 36 -12.78 -9.35 -4.46
N GLY A 37 -13.46 -9.79 -5.53
CA GLY A 37 -14.06 -11.11 -5.61
C GLY A 37 -15.28 -11.26 -4.69
N ASN A 38 -15.55 -12.49 -4.26
CA ASN A 38 -16.75 -12.81 -3.50
C ASN A 38 -16.57 -12.58 -1.99
N ARG A 39 -16.76 -11.31 -1.58
CA ARG A 39 -16.65 -10.89 -0.17
C ARG A 39 -17.60 -11.65 0.76
N LYS A 40 -18.85 -11.86 0.35
CA LYS A 40 -19.88 -12.51 1.19
C LYS A 40 -19.46 -13.93 1.56
N ARG A 41 -18.99 -14.71 0.58
CA ARG A 41 -18.51 -16.07 0.80
C ARG A 41 -17.27 -16.14 1.71
N ALA A 42 -16.43 -15.11 1.68
CA ALA A 42 -15.28 -15.03 2.58
C ALA A 42 -15.64 -14.72 4.03
N GLU A 43 -16.70 -13.94 4.25
CA GLU A 43 -17.20 -13.63 5.59
C GLU A 43 -17.90 -14.84 6.21
N THR A 44 -18.59 -15.65 5.42
CA THR A 44 -19.24 -16.90 5.87
C THR A 44 -18.28 -18.09 6.00
N GLY A 45 -16.97 -17.91 5.79
CA GLY A 45 -15.98 -18.99 5.89
C GLY A 45 -16.09 -20.05 4.77
N GLY A 46 -16.75 -19.73 3.65
CA GLY A 46 -16.99 -20.67 2.56
C GLY A 46 -15.77 -20.97 1.68
N PHE A 47 -14.56 -20.62 2.14
CA PHE A 47 -13.29 -20.91 1.46
C PHE A 47 -12.39 -21.73 2.40
N PRO A 48 -11.96 -22.94 1.99
CA PRO A 48 -11.17 -23.84 2.84
C PRO A 48 -9.74 -23.35 3.11
N ILE A 49 -9.14 -22.62 2.16
CA ILE A 49 -7.73 -22.19 2.23
C ILE A 49 -7.66 -20.68 2.42
N THR A 50 -6.74 -20.25 3.29
CA THR A 50 -6.43 -18.84 3.51
C THR A 50 -4.93 -18.64 3.45
N LEU A 51 -4.50 -17.67 2.62
CA LEU A 51 -3.11 -17.22 2.59
C LEU A 51 -3.03 -15.79 3.09
N ASP A 52 -1.96 -15.52 3.83
CA ASP A 52 -1.66 -14.22 4.40
C ASP A 52 -0.25 -13.80 4.02
N LEU A 53 -0.10 -12.60 3.46
CA LEU A 53 1.20 -12.01 3.20
C LEU A 53 1.61 -11.14 4.40
N THR A 54 2.76 -11.47 4.98
CA THR A 54 3.37 -10.73 6.08
C THR A 54 4.66 -10.06 5.61
N ALA A 55 4.99 -8.92 6.23
CA ALA A 55 6.25 -8.24 5.97
C ALA A 55 7.33 -8.74 6.95
N ASP A 56 8.45 -9.22 6.40
CA ASP A 56 9.63 -9.57 7.20
C ASP A 56 10.41 -8.34 7.64
N ASN A 57 10.35 -7.24 6.89
CA ASN A 57 11.06 -6.01 7.21
C ASN A 57 10.11 -4.86 7.54
N ALA A 58 10.47 -4.06 8.55
CA ALA A 58 9.78 -2.82 8.85
C ALA A 58 10.04 -1.80 7.73
N CYS A 59 9.00 -1.39 7.02
CA CYS A 59 9.12 -0.49 5.87
C CYS A 59 7.88 0.38 5.67
N GLN A 60 8.03 1.42 4.86
CA GLN A 60 6.90 2.19 4.35
C GLN A 60 6.56 1.76 2.92
N ILE A 61 5.30 1.46 2.70
CA ILE A 61 4.76 1.08 1.39
C ILE A 61 3.91 2.22 0.87
N ARG A 62 4.21 2.74 -0.31
CA ARG A 62 3.42 3.82 -0.92
C ARG A 62 2.05 3.33 -1.37
N ASP A 63 1.07 4.21 -1.37
CA ASP A 63 -0.28 3.97 -1.89
C ASP A 63 -0.29 3.40 -3.33
N SER A 64 0.58 3.93 -4.18
CA SER A 64 0.77 3.46 -5.56
C SER A 64 1.27 2.02 -5.64
N ALA A 65 2.18 1.62 -4.74
CA ALA A 65 2.67 0.25 -4.69
C ALA A 65 1.58 -0.72 -4.20
N LEU A 66 0.76 -0.29 -3.23
CA LEU A 66 -0.39 -1.08 -2.76
C LEU A 66 -1.43 -1.30 -3.86
N GLU A 67 -1.73 -0.26 -4.65
CA GLU A 67 -2.69 -0.38 -5.76
C GLU A 67 -2.14 -1.25 -6.89
N SER A 68 -0.87 -1.11 -7.26
CA SER A 68 -0.23 -1.99 -8.24
C SER A 68 -0.22 -3.45 -7.78
N ALA A 69 0.15 -3.71 -6.52
CA ALA A 69 0.12 -5.05 -5.95
C ALA A 69 -1.28 -5.65 -5.97
N ARG A 70 -2.31 -4.85 -5.61
CA ARG A 70 -3.71 -5.26 -5.67
C ARG A 70 -4.14 -5.60 -7.10
N GLN A 71 -3.78 -4.78 -8.08
CA GLN A 71 -4.16 -4.99 -9.48
C GLN A 71 -3.55 -6.27 -10.04
N VAL A 72 -2.25 -6.49 -9.81
CA VAL A 72 -1.54 -7.70 -10.24
C VAL A 72 -2.12 -8.93 -9.57
N ALA A 73 -2.23 -8.93 -8.23
CA ALA A 73 -2.82 -10.05 -7.51
C ALA A 73 -4.24 -10.36 -8.00
N ASN A 74 -5.05 -9.33 -8.24
CA ASN A 74 -6.41 -9.52 -8.74
C ASN A 74 -6.46 -10.10 -10.16
N SER A 75 -5.56 -9.71 -11.06
CA SER A 75 -5.53 -10.24 -12.43
C SER A 75 -5.16 -11.72 -12.40
N THR A 76 -4.04 -12.06 -11.75
CA THR A 76 -3.52 -13.42 -11.67
C THR A 76 -4.55 -14.39 -11.08
N ILE A 77 -5.19 -14.03 -9.96
CA ILE A 77 -6.18 -14.92 -9.34
C ILE A 77 -7.43 -15.07 -10.21
N ARG A 78 -7.85 -13.98 -10.85
CA ARG A 78 -9.07 -13.97 -11.64
C ARG A 78 -8.93 -14.84 -12.89
N GLU A 79 -7.75 -14.90 -13.48
CA GLU A 79 -7.43 -15.77 -14.61
C GLU A 79 -7.60 -17.24 -14.23
N ASP A 80 -7.10 -17.66 -13.06
CA ASP A 80 -7.16 -19.06 -12.64
C ASP A 80 -8.50 -19.48 -12.01
N ALA A 81 -9.01 -18.69 -11.06
CA ALA A 81 -10.15 -19.04 -10.22
C ALA A 81 -11.49 -18.42 -10.67
N GLY A 82 -11.46 -17.55 -11.70
CA GLY A 82 -12.64 -16.80 -12.16
C GLY A 82 -13.10 -15.72 -11.16
N ALA A 83 -14.13 -14.95 -11.52
CA ALA A 83 -14.54 -13.77 -10.75
C ALA A 83 -15.11 -14.07 -9.34
N MET A 84 -15.66 -15.27 -9.13
CA MET A 84 -16.35 -15.67 -7.89
C MET A 84 -15.61 -16.75 -7.09
N GLY A 85 -14.51 -17.27 -7.61
CA GLY A 85 -13.73 -18.34 -6.98
C GLY A 85 -12.74 -17.88 -5.91
N TYR A 86 -12.60 -16.57 -5.70
CA TYR A 86 -11.65 -16.00 -4.72
C TYR A 86 -12.22 -14.80 -3.97
N ALA A 87 -11.49 -14.40 -2.93
CA ALA A 87 -11.75 -13.17 -2.18
C ALA A 87 -10.45 -12.52 -1.72
N LEU A 88 -10.06 -11.43 -2.39
CA LEU A 88 -8.85 -10.68 -2.06
C LEU A 88 -9.21 -9.51 -1.13
N ARG A 89 -8.48 -9.39 -0.01
CA ARG A 89 -8.64 -8.29 0.94
C ARG A 89 -7.30 -7.63 1.25
N MET A 90 -7.20 -6.34 0.93
CA MET A 90 -6.11 -5.49 1.37
C MET A 90 -6.46 -4.94 2.76
N HIS A 91 -5.63 -5.19 3.76
CA HIS A 91 -5.87 -4.68 5.12
C HIS A 91 -5.03 -3.44 5.48
N THR A 92 -3.98 -3.16 4.73
CA THR A 92 -3.09 -2.02 4.96
C THR A 92 -3.68 -0.76 4.35
N TYR A 93 -3.98 0.24 5.18
CA TYR A 93 -4.40 1.56 4.73
C TYR A 93 -3.25 2.58 4.83
N PRO A 94 -3.00 3.40 3.78
CA PRO A 94 -1.92 4.37 3.79
C PRO A 94 -2.30 5.64 4.57
N HIS A 95 -2.04 5.63 5.88
CA HIS A 95 -2.29 6.78 6.76
C HIS A 95 -1.15 7.80 6.78
N GLN A 96 0.10 7.37 6.57
CA GLN A 96 1.27 8.21 6.71
C GLN A 96 1.35 9.19 5.54
N ILE A 97 1.43 10.48 5.83
CA ILE A 97 1.65 11.51 4.83
C ILE A 97 3.16 11.66 4.61
N LEU A 98 3.57 11.61 3.34
CA LEU A 98 4.94 11.83 2.88
C LEU A 98 5.12 13.29 2.48
N ARG A 99 6.24 13.87 2.88
CA ARG A 99 6.57 15.28 2.66
C ARG A 99 7.92 15.41 2.00
N GLU A 100 8.08 16.47 1.21
CA GLU A 100 9.30 16.72 0.46
C GLU A 100 9.59 18.21 0.38
N ASN A 101 10.81 18.61 0.71
CA ASN A 101 11.31 19.94 0.37
C ASN A 101 11.64 19.94 -1.13
N LYS A 102 10.74 20.51 -1.94
CA LYS A 102 10.92 20.61 -3.39
C LYS A 102 11.74 21.85 -3.69
N GLN A 103 12.93 21.64 -4.27
CA GLN A 103 13.75 22.74 -4.78
C GLN A 103 13.14 23.26 -6.09
N ALA A 104 13.08 24.58 -6.23
CA ALA A 104 12.75 25.20 -7.51
C ALA A 104 13.94 25.02 -8.45
N THR A 105 13.69 24.54 -9.66
CA THR A 105 14.72 24.33 -10.70
C THR A 105 14.25 25.04 -11.97
N GLY A 106 15.12 25.83 -12.59
CA GLY A 106 14.79 26.62 -13.79
C GLY A 106 15.35 28.05 -13.71
N ALA A 107 15.13 28.84 -14.77
CA ALA A 107 15.51 30.25 -14.77
C ALA A 107 14.71 31.05 -13.72
N GLY A 108 15.37 31.87 -12.91
CA GLY A 108 14.74 32.63 -11.83
C GLY A 108 14.45 31.83 -10.55
N ALA A 109 14.92 30.58 -10.45
CA ALA A 109 14.76 29.76 -9.25
C ALA A 109 15.50 30.34 -8.04
N ASP A 110 16.57 31.10 -8.25
CA ASP A 110 17.32 31.86 -7.24
C ASP A 110 16.45 32.86 -6.48
N ARG A 111 15.41 33.42 -7.12
CA ARG A 111 14.50 34.39 -6.51
C ARG A 111 13.41 33.75 -5.63
N VAL A 112 13.19 32.44 -5.77
CA VAL A 112 12.08 31.70 -5.14
C VAL A 112 12.59 30.60 -4.20
N SER A 113 13.80 30.08 -4.45
CA SER A 113 14.40 29.03 -3.65
C SER A 113 15.17 29.61 -2.46
N GLN A 114 14.76 29.25 -1.24
CA GLN A 114 15.48 29.60 -0.02
C GLN A 114 16.46 28.50 0.43
N GLY A 115 16.77 27.55 -0.45
CA GLY A 115 17.64 26.41 -0.14
C GLY A 115 17.06 25.55 1.00
N MET A 116 17.74 25.54 2.15
CA MET A 116 17.35 24.78 3.34
C MET A 116 16.65 25.63 4.43
N ARG A 117 16.53 26.95 4.23
CA ARG A 117 15.71 27.78 5.12
C ARG A 117 14.23 27.43 4.91
N LEU A 118 13.46 27.31 5.99
CA LEU A 118 12.04 26.88 5.97
C LEU A 118 11.83 25.53 5.25
N SER A 119 12.72 24.55 5.49
CA SER A 119 12.72 23.25 4.81
C SER A 119 11.55 22.31 5.15
N PHE A 120 10.50 22.80 5.81
CA PHE A 120 9.32 22.02 6.12
C PHE A 120 8.56 21.72 4.82
N GLY A 121 8.85 20.56 4.25
CA GLY A 121 8.47 20.20 2.89
C GLY A 121 6.96 20.17 2.63
N LYS A 122 6.54 20.15 1.36
CA LYS A 122 5.12 20.03 0.98
C LYS A 122 4.68 18.57 0.97
N ASN A 123 3.38 18.30 1.09
CA ASN A 123 2.85 16.94 1.01
C ASN A 123 2.97 16.41 -0.43
N VAL A 124 3.42 15.17 -0.59
CA VAL A 124 3.69 14.55 -1.90
C VAL A 124 2.88 13.27 -2.13
N GLY A 125 2.57 12.54 -1.06
CA GLY A 125 1.85 11.27 -1.17
C GLY A 125 1.49 10.69 0.17
N THR A 126 0.89 9.50 0.14
CA THR A 126 0.58 8.72 1.34
C THR A 126 1.26 7.35 1.29
N ALA A 127 1.52 6.78 2.46
CA ALA A 127 2.14 5.49 2.64
C ALA A 127 1.54 4.75 3.84
N ALA A 128 1.61 3.43 3.82
CA ALA A 128 1.36 2.57 4.96
C ALA A 128 2.69 2.28 5.67
N ARG A 129 2.74 2.49 6.99
CA ARG A 129 3.86 2.02 7.82
C ARG A 129 3.57 0.57 8.21
N VAL A 130 4.47 -0.34 7.84
CA VAL A 130 4.38 -1.76 8.18
C VAL A 130 5.56 -2.12 9.08
N GLN A 131 5.30 -2.84 10.17
CA GLN A 131 6.33 -3.32 11.09
C GLN A 131 6.62 -4.80 10.80
N ARG A 132 7.85 -5.23 11.11
CA ARG A 132 8.28 -6.62 11.02
C ARG A 132 7.37 -7.51 11.85
N GLY A 133 6.92 -8.62 11.27
CA GLY A 133 6.13 -9.63 11.98
C GLY A 133 4.78 -9.15 12.48
N ARG A 134 4.34 -7.93 12.12
CA ARG A 134 3.08 -7.38 12.61
C ARG A 134 1.89 -8.11 11.99
N ARG A 135 1.43 -9.11 12.74
CA ARG A 135 0.06 -9.64 12.79
C ARG A 135 -0.67 -8.73 13.77
N LEU A 136 -1.54 -7.79 13.36
CA LEU A 136 -2.28 -7.03 14.39
C LEU A 136 -3.38 -7.94 14.95
N SER A 137 -3.32 -8.31 16.23
CA SER A 137 -4.36 -9.07 16.96
C SER A 137 -4.58 -10.55 16.56
N PRO A 138 -4.94 -11.46 17.50
CA PRO A 138 -5.27 -12.86 17.20
C PRO A 138 -6.49 -13.02 16.27
N SER A 139 -7.25 -11.95 16.07
CA SER A 139 -8.52 -11.93 15.33
C SER A 139 -8.54 -11.06 14.06
N LYS A 140 -7.38 -10.88 13.39
CA LYS A 140 -7.09 -10.15 12.10
C LYS A 140 -6.47 -8.77 12.35
N PRO A 141 -5.49 -8.28 11.53
CA PRO A 141 -5.36 -8.38 10.06
C PRO A 141 -3.95 -8.56 9.46
N ASN A 142 -3.90 -9.04 8.21
CA ASN A 142 -2.72 -9.13 7.33
C ASN A 142 -3.07 -8.65 5.94
N LEU A 143 -2.13 -8.44 5.03
CA LEU A 143 -2.45 -8.36 3.60
C LEU A 143 -2.94 -9.77 3.17
N ARG A 144 -4.23 -10.04 3.37
CA ARG A 144 -4.88 -11.32 3.13
C ARG A 144 -5.22 -11.43 1.66
N ILE A 145 -4.24 -11.88 0.91
CA ILE A 145 -4.47 -12.39 -0.44
C ILE A 145 -5.02 -13.80 -0.26
N THR A 146 -6.34 -13.97 -0.13
CA THR A 146 -6.95 -15.31 -0.20
C THR A 146 -6.83 -15.77 -1.66
N LEU A 147 -5.71 -16.40 -2.02
CA LEU A 147 -5.58 -17.19 -3.24
C LEU A 147 -6.20 -18.55 -2.94
N LEU A 148 -7.11 -19.01 -3.80
CA LEU A 148 -7.40 -20.43 -3.89
C LEU A 148 -6.75 -20.91 -5.19
N GLN A 149 -5.69 -21.67 -5.01
CA GLN A 149 -5.05 -22.45 -6.05
C GLN A 149 -6.09 -23.41 -6.62
N ARG A 150 -6.45 -23.25 -7.89
CA ARG A 150 -6.92 -24.42 -8.64
C ARG A 150 -5.71 -25.34 -8.72
N ARG A 151 -5.75 -26.42 -7.93
CA ARG A 151 -5.11 -27.70 -8.23
C ARG A 151 -3.66 -27.60 -8.77
N LEU A 152 -2.65 -27.53 -7.88
CA LEU A 152 -1.34 -28.12 -8.21
C LEU A 152 -1.41 -29.64 -7.96
N GLU A 153 -2.34 -30.32 -8.65
CA GLU A 153 -2.37 -31.79 -8.75
C GLU A 153 -2.45 -32.24 -10.23
N GLU A 154 -2.15 -31.37 -11.19
CA GLU A 154 -2.04 -31.77 -12.60
C GLU A 154 -0.65 -31.37 -13.11
N GLY A 155 0.28 -32.33 -13.00
CA GLY A 155 1.69 -32.27 -13.35
C GLY A 155 2.53 -32.85 -12.20
N GLY A 156 2.57 -34.16 -11.93
CA GLY A 156 2.52 -35.29 -12.84
C GLY A 156 3.95 -35.78 -13.12
N LEU A 157 4.35 -36.82 -12.39
CA LEU A 157 5.52 -37.71 -12.60
C LEU A 157 6.93 -37.14 -12.35
#